data_AF-A0A0C1RS44-F1
#
_entry.id   AF-A0A0C1RS44-F1
#
_cell.length_a   1.000
_cell.length_b   1.000
_cell.length_c   1.000
_cell.angle_alpha   90.00
_cell.angle_beta   90.00
_cell.angle_gamma   90.00
#
_symmetry.space_group_name_H-M   'P 1'
#
loop_
_entity.id
_entity.type
_entity.pdbx_description
1 polymer ?
#
loop_
_entity_poly.entity_id
_entity_poly.type
_entity_poly.pdbx_seq_one_letter_code
_entity_poly.pdbx_strand_id
1 'polypeptide(L)'
;MNGGIESYPILKDIATYCGVKSYYESDNPYLWINLLKKKKSEDTFYCFIGRLMEWVYDKNQKDIGRVKIHFLPHAKYQLTELISQKQIGILYSDILSEKGINMRLNLKEVAIVRLKKIK
;
A
#
# COMPACT_ATOMS: atom_id res chain seq x y z
N MET A 1 21.92 20.32 1.06
CA MET A 1 21.70 18.92 1.49
C MET A 1 20.35 18.91 2.20
N ASN A 2 19.27 18.57 1.49
CA ASN A 2 17.94 18.50 2.09
C ASN A 2 17.62 17.04 2.38
N GLY A 3 17.51 16.72 3.66
CA GLY A 3 17.29 15.37 4.17
C GLY A 3 16.00 14.79 3.62
N GLY A 4 16.15 13.78 2.75
CA GLY A 4 15.09 12.82 2.52
C GLY A 4 14.90 12.06 3.82
N ILE A 5 13.73 12.25 4.45
CA ILE A 5 13.34 11.51 5.64
C ILE A 5 13.37 10.03 5.29
N GLU A 6 14.23 9.29 5.99
CA GLU A 6 14.47 7.88 5.84
C GLU A 6 13.15 7.10 5.92
N SER A 7 12.66 6.67 4.76
CA SER A 7 11.59 5.68 4.68
C SER A 7 12.10 4.40 5.34
N TYR A 8 11.43 3.93 6.41
CA TYR A 8 11.85 2.81 7.27
C TYR A 8 12.70 1.77 6.50
N PRO A 9 14.04 1.83 6.62
CA PRO A 9 14.92 0.88 5.93
C PRO A 9 14.51 -0.54 6.27
N ILE A 10 14.13 -0.78 7.53
CA ILE A 10 13.83 -2.11 8.06
C ILE A 10 12.76 -2.88 7.29
N LEU A 11 11.70 -2.25 6.77
CA LEU A 11 10.62 -2.98 6.10
C LEU A 11 10.96 -3.29 4.64
N LYS A 12 11.69 -2.37 4.00
CA LYS A 12 12.30 -2.61 2.70
C LYS A 12 13.39 -3.67 2.80
N ASP A 13 14.19 -3.63 3.86
CA ASP A 13 15.25 -4.58 4.17
C ASP A 13 14.69 -5.96 4.50
N ILE A 14 13.63 -6.05 5.31
CA ILE A 14 12.92 -7.31 5.58
C ILE A 14 12.32 -7.87 4.29
N ALA A 15 11.67 -7.05 3.46
CA ALA A 15 11.13 -7.50 2.18
C ALA A 15 12.23 -8.01 1.26
N THR A 16 13.33 -7.26 1.13
CA THR A 16 14.50 -7.62 0.32
C THR A 16 15.17 -8.90 0.83
N TYR A 17 15.40 -9.00 2.15
CA TYR A 17 15.96 -10.17 2.82
C TYR A 17 15.09 -11.42 2.61
N CYS A 18 13.77 -11.27 2.66
CA CYS A 18 12.82 -12.35 2.37
C CYS A 18 12.67 -12.66 0.87
N GLY A 19 13.48 -12.05 0.00
CA GLY A 19 13.44 -12.26 -1.45
C GLY A 19 12.16 -11.72 -2.12
N VAL A 20 11.47 -10.79 -1.45
CA VAL A 20 10.25 -10.18 -1.93
C VAL A 20 10.60 -8.94 -2.73
N LYS A 21 10.27 -8.96 -4.02
CA LYS A 21 10.44 -7.78 -4.88
C LYS A 21 9.50 -6.68 -4.40
N SER A 22 10.06 -5.51 -4.09
CA SER A 22 9.34 -4.24 -3.93
C SER A 22 9.15 -3.61 -5.31
N TYR A 23 7.98 -3.03 -5.54
CA TYR A 23 7.58 -2.54 -6.85
C TYR A 23 7.14 -1.08 -6.87
N TYR A 24 6.95 -0.43 -5.72
CA TYR A 24 6.23 0.84 -5.70
C TYR A 24 6.58 1.71 -4.49
N GLU A 25 6.55 3.03 -4.68
CA GLU A 25 6.53 4.06 -3.64
C GLU A 25 5.30 4.94 -3.93
N SER A 26 4.55 5.34 -2.91
CA SER A 26 3.23 5.97 -3.06
C SER A 26 3.28 7.34 -3.76
N ASP A 27 2.26 7.65 -4.54
CA ASP A 27 1.93 9.02 -4.98
C ASP A 27 1.56 9.93 -3.79
N ASN A 28 1.25 9.34 -2.62
CA ASN A 28 0.92 10.07 -1.40
C ASN A 28 2.20 10.27 -0.56
N PRO A 29 2.72 11.49 -0.39
CA PRO A 29 3.99 11.72 0.31
C PRO A 29 3.94 11.35 1.81
N TYR A 30 2.75 11.19 2.40
CA TYR A 30 2.58 10.84 3.81
C TYR A 30 2.49 9.33 4.07
N LEU A 31 2.19 8.56 3.02
CA LEU A 31 2.01 7.11 3.10
C LEU A 31 3.06 6.42 2.26
N TRP A 32 3.75 5.47 2.86
CA TRP A 32 4.64 4.57 2.15
C TRP A 32 3.89 3.29 1.81
N ILE A 33 4.13 2.74 0.62
CA ILE A 33 3.49 1.53 0.14
C ILE A 33 4.54 0.58 -0.38
N ASN A 34 4.39 -0.71 -0.12
CA ASN A 34 5.14 -1.77 -0.77
C ASN A 34 4.19 -2.85 -1.28
N LEU A 35 4.17 -3.06 -2.60
CA LEU A 35 3.46 -4.20 -3.19
C LEU A 35 4.38 -5.42 -3.19
N LEU A 36 3.89 -6.53 -2.65
CA LEU A 36 4.60 -7.77 -2.45
C LEU A 36 3.83 -8.90 -3.14
N LYS A 37 4.53 -9.73 -3.92
CA LYS A 37 3.95 -10.92 -4.56
C LYS A 37 4.57 -12.18 -3.99
N LYS A 38 3.74 -13.14 -3.57
CA LYS A 38 4.24 -14.47 -3.17
C LYS A 38 4.67 -15.22 -4.43
N LYS A 39 5.93 -15.66 -4.49
CA LYS A 39 6.54 -16.31 -5.68
C LYS A 39 5.73 -17.49 -6.26
N LYS A 40 4.99 -18.21 -5.42
CA LYS A 40 4.17 -19.39 -5.81
C LYS A 40 2.68 -19.08 -6.00
N SER A 41 2.22 -17.84 -5.81
CA SER A 41 0.81 -17.47 -5.89
C SER A 41 0.63 -16.42 -6.98
N GLU A 42 0.03 -16.80 -8.09
CA GLU A 42 -0.29 -15.84 -9.17
C GLU A 42 -1.47 -14.95 -8.82
N ASP A 43 -2.34 -15.43 -7.91
CA ASP A 43 -3.62 -14.81 -7.58
C ASP A 43 -3.61 -13.94 -6.32
N THR A 44 -2.46 -13.71 -5.67
CA THR A 44 -2.44 -12.95 -4.42
C THR A 44 -1.23 -12.03 -4.32
N PHE A 45 -1.55 -10.77 -4.02
CA PHE A 45 -0.61 -9.70 -3.72
C PHE A 45 -0.86 -9.19 -2.30
N TYR A 46 0.16 -8.59 -1.70
CA TYR A 46 0.08 -7.95 -0.40
C TYR A 46 0.61 -6.54 -0.52
N CYS A 47 -0.18 -5.57 -0.08
CA CYS A 47 0.18 -4.17 -0.04
C CYS A 47 0.47 -3.81 1.42
N PHE A 48 1.74 -3.58 1.73
CA PHE A 48 2.15 -3.04 3.01
C PHE A 48 2.05 -1.52 2.94
N ILE A 49 1.32 -0.89 3.85
CA ILE A 49 1.07 0.55 3.87
C ILE A 49 1.47 1.08 5.24
N GLY A 50 2.33 2.10 5.30
CA GLY A 50 2.75 2.72 6.54
C GLY A 50 2.64 4.24 6.48
N ARG A 51 2.28 4.89 7.59
CA ARG A 51 2.34 6.35 7.68
C ARG A 51 3.64 6.80 8.33
N LEU A 52 4.46 7.47 7.52
CA LEU A 52 5.83 7.84 7.89
C LEU A 52 5.98 9.29 8.32
N MET A 53 5.14 10.17 7.77
CA MET A 53 5.20 11.60 8.06
C MET A 53 3.92 12.06 8.75
N GLU A 54 4.06 13.14 9.53
CA GLU A 54 2.91 13.85 10.03
C GLU A 54 2.15 14.48 8.87
N TRP A 55 0.81 14.48 8.95
CA TRP A 55 0.02 15.34 8.09
C TRP A 55 0.32 16.76 8.56
N VAL A 56 1.19 17.46 7.85
CA VAL A 56 1.25 18.91 8.02
C VAL A 56 -0.13 19.41 7.59
N TYR A 57 -0.83 20.11 8.48
CA TYR A 57 -2.24 20.50 8.37
C TYR A 57 -2.50 21.33 7.09
N ASP A 58 -2.59 20.66 5.95
CA ASP A 58 -2.96 21.26 4.68
C ASP A 58 -4.44 20.97 4.44
N LYS A 59 -5.28 21.95 4.80
CA LYS A 59 -6.75 21.86 4.69
C LYS A 59 -7.22 21.66 3.25
N ASN A 60 -6.35 21.80 2.25
CA ASN A 60 -6.70 21.71 0.83
C ASN A 60 -6.42 20.33 0.21
N GLN A 61 -5.81 19.38 0.92
CA GLN A 61 -5.49 18.08 0.35
C GLN A 61 -6.67 17.10 0.43
N LYS A 62 -7.39 16.98 -0.68
CA LYS A 62 -8.56 16.09 -0.81
C LYS A 62 -8.23 14.59 -0.82
N ASP A 63 -6.95 14.23 -0.98
CA ASP A 63 -6.48 12.85 -1.13
C ASP A 63 -5.65 12.34 0.07
N ILE A 64 -5.77 13.01 1.22
CA ILE A 64 -5.24 12.53 2.50
C ILE A 64 -5.77 11.12 2.80
N GLY A 65 -4.86 10.17 2.96
CA GLY A 65 -5.13 8.76 3.23
C GLY A 65 -5.34 7.90 1.98
N ARG A 66 -5.37 8.49 0.77
CA ARG A 66 -5.60 7.72 -0.45
C ARG A 66 -4.31 7.06 -0.93
N VAL A 67 -4.41 5.77 -1.21
CA VAL A 67 -3.33 4.86 -1.60
C VAL A 67 -3.69 4.27 -2.95
N LYS A 68 -3.03 4.73 -4.01
CA LYS A 68 -3.13 4.12 -5.34
C LYS A 68 -2.20 2.91 -5.41
N ILE A 69 -2.66 1.86 -6.08
CA ILE A 69 -1.91 0.60 -6.22
C ILE A 69 -1.77 0.32 -7.71
N HIS A 70 -0.60 0.66 -8.24
CA HIS A 70 -0.28 0.46 -9.66
C HIS A 70 0.28 -0.94 -9.90
N PHE A 71 0.36 -1.33 -11.17
CA PHE A 71 1.02 -2.57 -11.63
C PHE A 71 0.37 -3.89 -11.19
N LEU A 72 -0.91 -3.87 -10.79
CA LEU A 72 -1.70 -5.09 -10.66
C LEU A 72 -2.10 -5.61 -12.06
N PRO A 73 -2.00 -6.93 -12.32
CA PRO A 73 -2.59 -7.52 -13.52
C PRO A 73 -4.07 -7.17 -13.64
N HIS A 74 -4.54 -6.93 -14.87
CA HIS A 74 -5.92 -6.55 -15.13
C HIS A 74 -6.91 -7.62 -14.62
N ALA A 75 -7.57 -7.36 -13.50
CA ALA A 75 -8.51 -8.26 -12.85
C ALA A 75 -9.32 -7.57 -11.75
N LYS A 76 -10.27 -8.31 -11.18
CA LYS A 76 -11.00 -7.93 -9.98
C LYS A 76 -10.31 -8.54 -8.75
N TYR A 77 -10.15 -7.74 -7.69
CA TYR A 77 -9.48 -8.14 -6.46
C TYR A 77 -10.39 -7.94 -5.25
N GLN A 78 -10.42 -8.93 -4.37
CA GLN A 78 -10.94 -8.79 -3.02
C GLN A 78 -9.84 -8.26 -2.10
N LEU A 79 -10.14 -7.18 -1.39
CA LEU A 79 -9.21 -6.50 -0.49
C LEU A 79 -9.58 -6.81 0.97
N THR A 80 -8.60 -7.31 1.73
CA THR A 80 -8.72 -7.59 3.16
C THR A 80 -7.57 -6.95 3.90
N GLU A 81 -7.84 -6.11 4.90
CA GLU A 81 -6.83 -5.62 5.83
C GLU A 81 -6.57 -6.71 6.88
N LEU A 82 -5.33 -7.19 6.97
CA LEU A 82 -4.99 -8.44 7.65
C LEU A 82 -4.85 -8.30 9.17
N ILE A 83 -4.57 -7.10 9.70
CA ILE A 83 -4.43 -6.95 11.16
C ILE A 83 -5.83 -6.94 11.77
N SER A 84 -6.75 -6.14 11.24
CA SER A 84 -8.15 -6.12 11.71
C SER A 84 -9.05 -7.21 11.12
N GLN A 85 -8.59 -7.95 10.11
CA GLN A 85 -9.39 -8.87 9.28
C GLN A 85 -10.58 -8.19 8.56
N LYS A 86 -10.61 -6.86 8.49
CA LYS A 86 -11.67 -6.11 7.84
C LYS A 86 -11.63 -6.29 6.33
N GLN A 87 -12.77 -6.67 5.75
CA GLN A 87 -12.95 -6.59 4.30
C GLN A 87 -13.13 -5.13 3.89
N ILE A 88 -12.20 -4.63 3.06
CA ILE A 88 -12.27 -3.27 2.52
C ILE A 88 -13.30 -3.22 1.38
N GLY A 89 -13.30 -4.25 0.54
CA GLY A 89 -14.22 -4.35 -0.59
C GLY A 89 -13.65 -5.18 -1.73
N ILE A 90 -14.29 -5.05 -2.89
CA ILE A 90 -13.86 -5.69 -4.12
C ILE A 90 -13.74 -4.62 -5.20
N LEU A 91 -12.55 -4.46 -5.78
CA LEU A 91 -12.25 -3.42 -6.75
C LEU A 91 -11.50 -4.01 -7.95
N TYR A 92 -11.70 -3.41 -9.12
CA TYR A 92 -10.89 -3.70 -10.29
C TYR A 92 -9.53 -2.99 -10.21
N SER A 93 -8.52 -3.56 -10.87
CA SER A 93 -7.16 -3.01 -10.91
C SER A 93 -7.06 -1.59 -11.46
N ASP A 94 -7.90 -1.23 -12.44
CA ASP A 94 -8.01 0.12 -12.99
C ASP A 94 -8.47 1.12 -11.91
N ILE A 95 -9.50 0.78 -11.13
CA ILE A 95 -9.98 1.59 -10.01
C ILE A 95 -8.90 1.72 -8.93
N LEU A 96 -8.18 0.64 -8.62
CA LEU A 96 -7.07 0.65 -7.66
C LEU A 96 -5.91 1.55 -8.12
N SER A 97 -5.65 1.60 -9.43
CA SER A 97 -4.61 2.45 -10.02
C SER A 97 -5.05 3.91 -10.13
N GLU A 98 -6.30 4.19 -10.52
CA GLU A 98 -6.78 5.56 -10.75
C GLU A 98 -7.25 6.26 -9.48
N LYS A 99 -8.10 5.56 -8.69
CA LYS A 99 -8.78 6.10 -7.51
C LYS A 99 -8.16 5.63 -6.20
N GLY A 100 -7.49 4.48 -6.19
CA GLY A 100 -6.89 3.91 -4.99
C GLY A 100 -7.89 3.53 -3.91
N ILE A 101 -7.36 3.20 -2.73
CA ILE A 101 -8.12 2.91 -1.51
C ILE A 101 -7.90 3.99 -0.47
N ASN A 102 -8.92 4.27 0.34
CA ASN A 102 -8.76 5.18 1.47
C ASN A 102 -8.27 4.40 2.68
N MET A 103 -7.06 4.71 3.13
CA MET A 103 -6.46 4.20 4.36
C MET A 103 -6.03 5.35 5.27
N ARG A 104 -6.74 5.51 6.38
CA ARG A 104 -6.36 6.40 7.47
C ARG A 104 -5.53 5.62 8.48
N LEU A 105 -4.26 6.00 8.59
CA LEU A 105 -3.31 5.48 9.56
C LEU A 105 -2.87 6.61 10.48
N ASN A 106 -2.64 6.32 11.75
CA ASN A 106 -1.95 7.19 12.68
C ASN A 106 -0.45 7.24 12.39
N LEU A 107 0.25 8.23 12.94
CA LEU A 107 1.70 8.32 12.76
C LEU A 107 2.37 7.05 13.30
N LYS A 108 3.31 6.47 12.54
CA LYS A 108 3.98 5.19 12.85
C LYS A 108 3.04 3.96 12.84
N GLU A 109 1.81 4.10 12.35
CA GLU A 109 0.92 2.97 12.15
C GLU A 109 1.14 2.32 10.78
N VAL A 110 0.86 1.02 10.73
CA VAL A 110 1.03 0.16 9.56
C VAL A 110 -0.26 -0.62 9.33
N ALA A 111 -0.64 -0.78 8.07
CA ALA A 111 -1.63 -1.74 7.61
C ALA A 111 -1.03 -2.71 6.58
N ILE A 112 -1.56 -3.93 6.55
CA ILE A 112 -1.22 -4.92 5.52
C ILE A 112 -2.51 -5.30 4.82
N VAL A 113 -2.63 -4.96 3.54
CA VAL A 113 -3.81 -5.27 2.73
C VAL A 113 -3.49 -6.44 1.79
N ARG A 114 -4.19 -7.55 1.95
CA ARG A 114 -4.17 -8.66 0.99
C ARG A 114 -5.10 -8.33 -0.17
N LEU A 115 -4.59 -8.43 -1.39
CA LEU A 115 -5.33 -8.35 -2.64
C LEU A 115 -5.38 -9.75 -3.27
N LYS A 116 -6.53 -10.40 -3.17
CA LYS A 116 -6.76 -11.72 -3.76
C LYS A 116 -7.55 -11.56 -5.06
N LYS A 117 -6.98 -12.00 -6.18
CA LYS A 117 -7.68 -12.04 -7.47
C LYS A 117 -8.90 -12.94 -7.33
N ILE A 118 -10.04 -12.46 -7.80
CA ILE A 118 -11.28 -13.24 -7.88
C ILE A 118 -11.61 -13.48 -9.35
N LYS A 119 -12.16 -14.67 -9.63
CA LYS A 119 -12.61 -15.07 -10.97
C LYS A 119 -13.94 -14.44 -11.29
#